data_AF-A0A173V518-F1
#
_entry.id   AF-A0A173V518-F1
#
_cell.length_a   1.000
_cell.length_b   1.000
_cell.length_c   1.000
_cell.angle_alpha   90.00
_cell.angle_beta   90.00
_cell.angle_gamma   90.00
#
_symmetry.space_group_name_H-M   'P 1'
#
loop_
_entity.id
_entity.type
_entity.pdbx_description
1 polymer ?
#
loop_
_entity_poly.entity_id
_entity_poly.type
_entity_poly.pdbx_seq_one_letter_code
_entity_poly.pdbx_strand_id
1 'polypeptide(L)'
;MATIVLEKKRKNIDLPVETLKKLSIMAASQGKSLKAFIENILIAKADTLDVQVSLNPSPSNDPWFDNPKNVAAVTRGIEDLKQKKVVSMNLGESLDDFLNRVEHV
;
A
#
# COMPACT_ATOMS: atom_id res chain seq x y z
N MET A 1 13.08 -15.77 -28.50
CA MET A 1 11.98 -15.51 -27.55
C MET A 1 12.60 -15.40 -26.16
N ALA A 2 12.57 -14.21 -25.56
CA ALA A 2 13.13 -14.03 -24.22
C ALA A 2 12.17 -14.66 -23.20
N THR A 3 12.58 -15.77 -22.59
CA THR A 3 11.87 -16.36 -21.45
C THR A 3 12.09 -15.46 -20.24
N ILE A 4 11.08 -14.66 -19.91
CA ILE A 4 11.06 -13.86 -18.69
C ILE A 4 10.91 -14.84 -17.53
N VAL A 5 11.99 -15.13 -16.82
CA VAL A 5 11.94 -15.97 -15.63
C VAL A 5 11.32 -15.13 -14.52
N LEU A 6 10.05 -15.38 -14.20
CA LEU A 6 9.40 -14.78 -13.04
C LEU A 6 10.17 -15.19 -11.77
N GLU A 7 10.65 -14.22 -11.01
CA GLU A 7 11.30 -14.48 -9.72
C GLU A 7 10.30 -15.12 -8.76
N LYS A 8 10.60 -16.35 -8.31
CA LYS A 8 9.75 -17.10 -7.38
C LYS A 8 10.35 -17.09 -5.98
N LYS A 9 9.63 -16.53 -5.01
CA LYS A 9 9.98 -16.59 -3.59
C LYS A 9 9.24 -17.73 -2.91
N ARG A 10 9.96 -18.64 -2.23
CA ARG A 10 9.32 -19.71 -1.44
C ARG A 10 8.68 -19.11 -0.19
N LYS A 11 7.42 -19.46 0.05
CA LYS A 11 6.62 -19.05 1.22
C LYS A 11 5.88 -20.26 1.76
N ASN A 12 5.89 -20.43 3.08
CA ASN A 12 5.15 -21.49 3.75
C ASN A 12 3.75 -20.97 4.10
N ILE A 13 2.74 -21.82 3.93
CA ILE A 13 1.34 -21.52 4.25
C ILE A 13 0.78 -22.63 5.13
N ASP A 14 0.02 -22.26 6.13
CA ASP A 14 -0.70 -23.22 6.97
C ASP A 14 -2.11 -23.41 6.42
N LEU A 15 -2.49 -24.67 6.18
CA LEU A 15 -3.80 -25.05 5.67
C LEU A 15 -4.40 -26.13 6.58
N PRO A 16 -5.69 -26.07 6.91
CA PRO A 16 -6.37 -27.17 7.58
C PRO A 16 -6.21 -28.48 6.81
N VAL A 17 -6.06 -29.59 7.54
CA VAL A 17 -5.83 -30.94 6.96
C VAL A 17 -6.92 -31.30 5.95
N GLU A 18 -8.18 -31.02 6.27
CA GLU A 18 -9.32 -31.30 5.38
C GLU A 18 -9.31 -30.44 4.11
N THR A 19 -8.87 -29.18 4.20
CA THR A 19 -8.69 -28.30 3.04
C THR A 19 -7.61 -28.86 2.13
N LEU A 20 -6.47 -29.28 2.68
CA LEU A 20 -5.37 -29.86 1.92
C LEU A 20 -5.80 -31.13 1.17
N LYS A 21 -6.58 -32.02 1.82
CA LYS A 21 -7.12 -33.23 1.20
C LYS A 21 -8.02 -32.90 0.00
N LYS A 22 -8.96 -31.96 0.16
CA LYS A 22 -9.87 -31.55 -0.93
C LYS A 22 -9.11 -30.96 -2.11
N LEU A 23 -8.12 -30.10 -1.85
CA LEU A 23 -7.27 -29.54 -2.89
C LEU A 23 -6.44 -30.62 -3.60
N SER A 24 -5.96 -31.63 -2.88
CA SER A 24 -5.24 -32.76 -3.46
C SER A 24 -6.11 -33.55 -4.45
N ILE A 25 -7.36 -33.83 -4.09
CA ILE A 25 -8.32 -34.52 -4.96
C ILE A 25 -8.61 -33.68 -6.22
N MET A 26 -8.79 -32.37 -6.07
CA MET A 26 -9.00 -31.46 -7.21
C MET A 26 -7.77 -31.35 -8.12
N ALA A 27 -6.57 -31.35 -7.55
CA ALA A 27 -5.33 -31.32 -8.33
C ALA A 27 -5.20 -32.61 -9.16
N ALA A 28 -5.45 -33.76 -8.54
CA ALA A 28 -5.42 -35.06 -9.19
C ALA A 28 -6.45 -35.18 -10.32
N SER A 29 -7.67 -34.67 -10.13
CA SER A 29 -8.70 -34.69 -11.19
C SER A 29 -8.34 -33.83 -12.40
N GLN A 30 -7.41 -32.87 -12.26
CA GLN A 30 -6.87 -32.05 -13.33
C GLN A 30 -5.52 -32.57 -13.89
N GLY A 31 -5.03 -33.72 -13.41
CA GLY A 31 -3.72 -34.26 -13.80
C GLY A 31 -2.54 -33.38 -13.37
N LYS A 32 -2.72 -32.54 -12.34
CA LYS A 32 -1.71 -31.59 -11.84
C LYS A 32 -1.22 -32.03 -10.47
N SER A 33 0.02 -31.66 -10.13
CA SER A 33 0.50 -31.79 -8.75
C SER A 33 -0.22 -30.79 -7.85
N LEU A 34 -0.39 -31.14 -6.57
CA LEU A 34 -1.00 -30.24 -5.56
C LEU A 34 -0.30 -28.88 -5.52
N LYS A 35 1.04 -28.87 -5.61
CA LYS A 35 1.83 -27.64 -5.69
C LYS A 35 1.45 -26.78 -6.89
N ALA A 36 1.47 -27.34 -8.09
CA ALA A 36 1.17 -26.61 -9.31
C ALA A 36 -0.29 -26.12 -9.32
N PHE A 37 -1.20 -26.90 -8.74
CA PHE A 37 -2.59 -26.51 -8.60
C PHE A 37 -2.77 -25.29 -7.68
N ILE A 38 -2.17 -25.32 -6.48
CA ILE A 38 -2.22 -24.19 -5.54
C ILE A 38 -1.57 -22.94 -6.14
N GLU A 39 -0.39 -23.07 -6.75
CA GLU A 39 0.29 -21.94 -7.40
C GLU A 39 -0.59 -21.30 -8.48
N ASN A 40 -1.22 -22.10 -9.34
CA ASN A 40 -2.10 -21.59 -10.39
C ASN A 40 -3.35 -20.89 -9.83
N ILE A 41 -3.96 -21.41 -8.77
CA ILE A 41 -5.10 -20.75 -8.11
C ILE A 41 -4.68 -19.38 -7.58
N LEU A 42 -3.55 -19.31 -6.89
CA LEU A 42 -3.06 -18.07 -6.29
C LEU A 42 -2.71 -17.03 -7.35
N ILE A 43 -2.04 -17.45 -8.43
CA ILE A 43 -1.72 -16.57 -9.57
C ILE A 43 -3.00 -16.08 -10.24
N ALA A 44 -3.91 -16.99 -10.63
CA ALA A 44 -5.17 -16.61 -11.26
C ALA A 44 -5.99 -15.68 -10.37
N LYS A 45 -6.00 -15.90 -9.05
CA LYS A 45 -6.67 -14.99 -8.12
C LYS A 45 -6.00 -13.62 -8.07
N ALA A 46 -4.68 -13.57 -8.03
CA ALA A 46 -3.94 -12.31 -8.05
C ALA A 46 -4.17 -11.52 -9.35
N ASP A 47 -4.20 -12.20 -10.50
CA ASP A 47 -4.44 -11.56 -11.81
C ASP A 47 -5.84 -10.94 -11.91
N THR A 48 -6.82 -11.45 -11.15
CA THR A 48 -8.17 -10.86 -11.06
C THR A 48 -8.28 -9.67 -10.11
N LEU A 49 -7.29 -9.44 -9.25
CA LEU A 49 -7.31 -8.35 -8.29
C LEU A 49 -6.64 -7.13 -8.91
N ASP A 50 -7.46 -6.17 -9.33
CA ASP A 50 -7.00 -4.80 -9.52
C ASP A 50 -6.89 -4.15 -8.13
N VAL A 51 -5.76 -4.39 -7.44
CA VAL A 51 -5.47 -3.71 -6.18
C VAL A 51 -5.07 -2.28 -6.53
N GLN A 52 -6.07 -1.43 -6.76
CA GLN A 52 -5.88 0.01 -6.75
C GLN A 52 -5.58 0.42 -5.31
N VAL A 53 -4.30 0.33 -4.91
CA VAL A 53 -3.82 1.15 -3.81
C VAL A 53 -3.93 2.58 -4.33
N SER A 54 -5.05 3.24 -4.03
CA SER A 54 -5.18 4.65 -4.35
C SER A 54 -3.99 5.35 -3.68
N LEU A 55 -3.10 5.91 -4.51
CA LEU A 55 -2.01 6.74 -4.01
C LEU A 55 -2.55 8.05 -3.44
N ASN A 56 -3.81 8.36 -3.72
CA ASN A 56 -4.52 9.49 -3.15
C ASN A 56 -4.88 9.17 -1.68
N PRO A 57 -4.26 9.86 -0.71
CA PRO A 57 -4.51 9.62 0.71
C PRO A 57 -5.88 10.17 1.17
N SER A 58 -6.63 10.87 0.31
CA SER A 58 -7.93 11.45 0.64
C SER A 58 -9.03 10.39 0.67
N PRO A 59 -9.77 10.23 1.77
CA PRO A 59 -10.94 9.35 1.85
C PRO A 59 -12.06 9.71 0.87
N SER A 60 -12.12 10.97 0.42
CA SER A 60 -13.10 11.45 -0.57
C SER A 60 -12.56 11.44 -2.01
N ASN A 61 -11.34 10.93 -2.21
CA ASN A 61 -10.66 10.91 -3.51
C ASN A 61 -10.52 12.31 -4.14
N ASP A 62 -10.09 13.28 -3.32
CA ASP A 62 -9.88 14.67 -3.72
C ASP A 62 -8.76 14.79 -4.77
N PRO A 63 -9.04 15.27 -6.01
CA PRO A 63 -8.05 15.42 -7.07
C PRO A 63 -6.86 16.31 -6.72
N TRP A 64 -6.97 17.12 -5.67
CA TRP A 64 -5.85 17.92 -5.17
C TRP A 64 -4.60 17.08 -4.87
N PHE A 65 -4.78 15.85 -4.36
CA PHE A 65 -3.66 14.93 -4.06
C PHE A 65 -3.12 14.17 -5.27
N ASP A 66 -3.80 14.22 -6.43
CA ASP A 66 -3.29 13.60 -7.65
C ASP A 66 -2.17 14.45 -8.29
N ASN A 67 -2.07 15.73 -7.91
CA ASN A 67 -1.03 16.63 -8.40
C ASN A 67 0.30 16.40 -7.65
N PRO A 68 1.39 15.98 -8.33
CA PRO A 68 2.68 15.70 -7.68
C PRO A 68 3.27 16.90 -6.94
N LYS A 69 2.99 18.14 -7.38
CA LYS A 69 3.48 19.35 -6.70
C LYS A 69 2.82 19.53 -5.33
N ASN A 70 1.54 19.21 -5.23
CA ASN A 70 0.77 19.32 -4.00
C ASN A 70 1.24 18.29 -2.97
N VAL A 71 1.43 17.04 -3.41
CA VAL A 71 2.00 15.98 -2.58
C VAL A 71 3.40 16.35 -2.10
N ALA A 72 4.25 16.86 -3.00
CA ALA A 72 5.60 17.29 -2.64
C ALA A 72 5.60 18.43 -1.60
N ALA A 73 4.63 19.36 -1.67
CA ALA A 73 4.48 20.42 -0.67
C ALA A 73 4.11 19.85 0.71
N VAL A 74 3.20 18.89 0.78
CA VAL A 74 2.85 18.18 2.02
C VAL A 74 4.06 17.44 2.59
N THR A 75 4.78 16.69 1.75
CA THR A 75 5.98 15.97 2.19
C THR A 75 7.05 16.92 2.74
N ARG A 76 7.25 18.07 2.11
CA ARG A 76 8.15 19.11 2.62
C ARG A 76 7.72 19.61 3.99
N GLY A 77 6.43 19.95 4.16
CA GLY A 77 5.91 20.42 5.45
C GLY A 77 6.06 19.41 6.58
N ILE A 78 5.92 18.11 6.29
CA ILE A 78 6.19 17.04 7.26
C ILE A 78 7.67 17.01 7.67
N GLU A 79 8.58 17.23 6.71
CA GLU A 79 10.01 17.29 7.02
C GLU A 79 10.35 18.55 7.84
N ASP A 80 9.80 19.71 7.48
CA ASP A 80 10.00 20.94 8.24
C ASP A 80 9.50 20.80 9.69
N LEU A 81 8.39 20.09 9.91
CA LEU A 81 7.90 19.73 11.25
C LEU A 81 8.91 18.87 12.02
N LYS A 82 9.47 17.83 11.38
CA LYS A 82 10.50 16.99 12.02
C LYS A 82 11.75 17.79 12.37
N GLN A 83 12.12 18.74 11.53
CA GLN A 83 13.24 19.66 11.75
C GLN A 83 12.89 20.83 12.69
N LYS A 84 11.67 20.87 13.25
CA LYS A 84 11.17 21.92 14.14
C LYS A 84 11.24 23.34 13.53
N LYS A 85 11.09 23.44 12.22
CA LYS A 85 11.06 24.69 11.44
C LYS A 85 9.64 25.26 11.26
N VAL A 86 8.68 24.75 12.03
CA VAL A 86 7.27 25.14 11.93
C VAL A 86 6.78 25.62 13.28
N VAL A 87 5.87 26.58 13.24
CA VAL A 87 5.24 27.17 14.41
C VAL A 87 3.76 26.76 14.42
N SER A 88 3.33 26.10 15.49
CA SER A 88 1.91 25.81 15.72
C SER A 88 1.23 26.95 16.47
N MET A 89 -0.05 27.16 16.18
CA MET A 89 -0.91 28.05 16.96
C MET A 89 -1.28 27.38 18.27
N ASN A 90 -1.21 28.11 19.37
CA ASN A 90 -1.57 27.63 20.70
C ASN A 90 -3.07 27.83 20.95
N LEU A 91 -3.65 26.99 21.81
CA LEU A 91 -5.06 27.10 22.16
C LEU A 91 -5.31 28.40 22.94
N GLY A 92 -6.23 29.23 22.44
CA GLY A 92 -6.58 30.53 23.05
C GLY A 92 -5.64 31.68 22.68
N GLU A 93 -4.66 31.43 21.81
CA GLU A 93 -3.78 32.47 21.27
C GLU A 93 -4.49 33.34 20.23
N SER A 94 -4.18 34.64 20.18
CA SER A 94 -4.68 35.52 19.13
C SER A 94 -3.93 35.31 17.81
N LEU A 95 -4.55 35.70 16.70
CA LEU A 95 -3.88 35.63 15.39
C LEU A 95 -2.64 36.55 15.35
N ASP A 96 -2.72 37.72 15.99
CA ASP A 96 -1.62 38.69 16.02
C ASP A 96 -0.41 38.13 16.80
N ASP A 97 -0.65 37.49 17.94
CA ASP A 97 0.41 36.84 18.73
C ASP A 97 1.05 35.68 17.96
N PHE A 98 0.24 34.89 17.24
CA PHE A 98 0.74 33.82 16.37
C PHE A 98 1.63 34.37 15.26
N LEU A 99 1.18 35.41 14.54
CA LEU A 99 1.93 36.00 13.43
C LEU A 99 3.25 36.61 13.88
N ASN A 100 3.27 37.31 15.03
CA ASN A 100 4.50 37.84 15.62
C ASN A 100 5.55 36.74 15.89
N ARG A 101 5.12 35.52 16.29
CA ARG A 101 6.05 34.40 16.51
C ARG A 101 6.55 33.79 15.20
N VAL A 102 5.71 33.76 14.17
CA VAL A 102 6.08 33.24 12.85
C VAL A 102 7.12 34.14 12.16
N GLU A 103 7.04 35.47 12.35
CA GLU A 103 8.02 36.42 11.79
C GLU A 103 9.44 36.30 12.40
N HIS A 104 9.60 35.54 13.48
CA HIS A 104 10.85 35.38 14.22
C HIS A 104 11.44 33.95 14.16
N VAL A 105 10.93 33.09 13.27
CA VAL A 105 11.42 31.71 13.02
C VAL A 105 12.04 31.60 11.63
#